data_AF-A0A956YUQ4-F1
#
_entry.id   AF-A0A956YUQ4-F1
#
_cell.length_a   1.000
_cell.length_b   1.000
_cell.length_c   1.000
_cell.angle_alpha   90.00
_cell.angle_beta   90.00
_cell.angle_gamma   90.00
#
_symmetry.space_group_name_H-M   'P 1'
#
loop_
_entity.id
_entity.type
_entity.pdbx_description
1 polymer ?
#
loop_
_entity_poly.entity_id
_entity_poly.type
_entity_poly.pdbx_seq_one_letter_code
_entity_poly.pdbx_strand_id
1 'polypeptide(L)'
;AHQRALLLHDDTIIQRDFYGALPEVDYDLEVFGLGPGFVLFNGKTIDSWEGHLPRLLFFFALEKPVVTRSEICRAFWPDLDVDQAVNVFHVTKRRLHKALQFDMDILMHDDGYYYINPALSLDYDVMRFVSALMDARAHAQEKPFDKWQRVVDMYQGPYLQGHDDPWILARRQDYRAGFIEALSHLAQIRLEADRPEHALGFLLRGAEEDDFREDLHQQIIQLYDQLGRRSEAAAYYQRLVTRFKKRKMALGDATHAVYQEIMNR
;
A
#
# COMPACT_ATOMS: atom_id res chain seq x y z
N ALA A 1 -7.26 -32.06 7.63
CA ALA A 1 -8.50 -31.40 8.09
C ALA A 1 -8.13 -30.04 8.66
N HIS A 2 -8.10 -29.01 7.82
CA HIS A 2 -7.88 -27.63 8.25
C HIS A 2 -9.11 -26.83 7.86
N GLN A 3 -9.65 -26.13 8.85
CA GLN A 3 -10.95 -25.48 8.81
C GLN A 3 -10.94 -24.38 7.73
N ARG A 4 -11.85 -24.53 6.78
CA ARG A 4 -12.20 -23.53 5.77
C ARG A 4 -12.97 -22.42 6.47
N ALA A 5 -12.49 -21.18 6.41
CA ALA A 5 -13.34 -20.02 6.58
C ALA A 5 -14.12 -19.82 5.27
N LEU A 6 -15.45 -19.93 5.36
CA LEU A 6 -16.37 -19.63 4.27
C LEU A 6 -16.72 -18.14 4.35
N LEU A 7 -16.28 -17.35 3.37
CA LEU A 7 -16.85 -16.05 3.07
C LEU A 7 -17.80 -16.23 1.88
N LEU A 8 -19.09 -16.03 2.12
CA LEU A 8 -20.14 -16.09 1.10
C LEU A 8 -20.05 -14.82 0.23
N HIS A 9 -20.00 -15.01 -1.09
CA HIS A 9 -20.24 -13.95 -2.07
C HIS A 9 -21.32 -14.41 -3.03
N ASP A 10 -22.36 -13.58 -3.18
CA ASP A 10 -23.57 -13.87 -3.93
C ASP A 10 -23.31 -14.35 -5.37
N ASP A 11 -23.84 -15.53 -5.68
CA ASP A 11 -24.26 -16.07 -6.99
C ASP A 11 -23.37 -15.94 -8.23
N THR A 12 -22.05 -15.92 -8.05
CA THR A 12 -21.13 -16.40 -9.08
C THR A 12 -20.01 -17.20 -8.44
N ILE A 13 -19.88 -18.47 -8.86
CA ILE A 13 -18.67 -19.25 -8.58
C ILE A 13 -17.57 -18.62 -9.42
N ILE A 14 -16.89 -17.64 -8.84
CA ILE A 14 -15.58 -17.23 -9.33
C ILE A 14 -14.61 -18.29 -8.81
N GLN A 15 -14.46 -19.39 -9.56
CA GLN A 15 -13.22 -20.14 -9.57
C GLN A 15 -12.18 -19.23 -10.25
N ARG A 16 -11.66 -18.25 -9.49
CA ARG A 16 -10.37 -17.65 -9.81
C ARG A 16 -9.40 -18.30 -8.85
N ASP A 17 -8.46 -19.02 -9.43
CA ASP A 17 -7.33 -19.59 -8.72
C ASP A 17 -6.74 -18.52 -7.80
N PHE A 18 -6.88 -18.70 -6.48
CA PHE A 18 -6.26 -17.84 -5.47
C PHE A 18 -4.73 -17.89 -5.53
N TYR A 19 -4.20 -18.89 -6.25
CA TYR A 19 -2.87 -18.92 -6.82
C TYR A 19 -3.03 -18.91 -8.33
N GLY A 20 -3.35 -17.75 -8.90
CA GLY A 20 -3.20 -17.54 -10.33
C GLY A 20 -1.72 -17.74 -10.62
N ALA A 21 -1.36 -18.95 -11.06
CA ALA A 21 -0.07 -19.24 -11.62
C ALA A 21 0.18 -18.15 -12.66
N LEU A 22 1.07 -17.23 -12.29
CA LEU A 22 1.82 -16.50 -13.29
C LEU A 22 2.36 -17.57 -14.25
N PRO A 23 2.40 -17.31 -15.58
CA PRO A 23 3.16 -18.19 -16.45
C PRO A 23 4.50 -18.50 -15.77
N GLU A 24 4.99 -19.75 -15.83
CA GLU A 24 6.30 -20.18 -15.30
C GLU A 24 7.42 -19.30 -15.89
N VAL A 25 7.48 -18.07 -15.43
CA VAL A 25 8.62 -17.19 -15.47
C VAL A 25 9.23 -17.47 -14.12
N ASP A 26 10.28 -18.28 -14.13
CA ASP A 26 11.10 -18.49 -12.95
C ASP A 26 11.70 -17.11 -12.63
N TYR A 27 11.03 -16.38 -11.73
CA TYR A 27 11.58 -15.16 -11.18
C TYR A 27 12.60 -15.58 -10.15
N ASP A 28 13.86 -15.22 -10.39
CA ASP A 28 14.92 -15.43 -9.41
C ASP A 28 14.52 -14.77 -8.09
N LEU A 29 13.87 -13.60 -8.15
CA LEU A 29 13.47 -12.81 -6.99
C LEU A 29 11.99 -12.49 -6.94
N GLU A 30 11.37 -12.78 -5.80
CA GLU A 30 10.06 -12.25 -5.43
C GLU A 30 10.23 -11.24 -4.30
N VAL A 31 9.73 -10.03 -4.49
CA VAL A 31 9.85 -8.93 -3.53
C VAL A 31 8.48 -8.48 -3.08
N PHE A 32 8.33 -8.36 -1.76
CA PHE A 32 7.10 -7.96 -1.11
C PHE A 32 7.36 -6.70 -0.29
N GLY A 33 6.86 -5.56 -0.74
CA GLY A 33 6.99 -4.26 -0.10
C GLY A 33 5.71 -3.81 0.62
N LEU A 34 4.53 -4.23 0.17
CA LEU A 34 3.24 -3.84 0.78
C LEU A 34 2.96 -4.69 2.02
N GLY A 35 3.58 -4.29 3.14
CA GLY A 35 3.58 -5.02 4.40
C GLY A 35 4.95 -4.91 5.08
N PRO A 36 5.41 -5.93 5.83
CA PRO A 36 6.65 -5.83 6.61
C PRO A 36 7.94 -5.76 5.77
N GLY A 37 7.86 -5.98 4.45
CA GLY A 37 9.03 -6.04 3.59
C GLY A 37 9.75 -7.39 3.68
N PHE A 38 9.79 -8.17 2.61
CA PHE A 38 10.65 -9.35 2.54
C PHE A 38 10.96 -9.71 1.10
N VAL A 39 11.97 -10.55 0.92
CA VAL A 39 12.46 -10.98 -0.39
C VAL A 39 12.63 -12.49 -0.35
N LEU A 40 12.15 -13.17 -1.39
CA LEU A 40 12.38 -14.57 -1.65
C LEU A 40 13.36 -14.69 -2.82
N PHE A 41 14.30 -15.62 -2.71
CA PHE A 41 15.15 -16.06 -3.82
C PHE A 41 14.87 -17.53 -4.08
N ASN A 42 14.41 -17.87 -5.29
CA ASN A 42 13.98 -19.23 -5.64
C ASN A 42 13.04 -19.84 -4.58
N GLY A 43 12.04 -19.06 -4.16
CA GLY A 43 11.04 -19.43 -3.15
C GLY A 43 11.54 -19.48 -1.70
N LYS A 44 12.79 -19.12 -1.40
CA LYS A 44 13.35 -19.10 -0.04
C LYS A 44 13.55 -17.68 0.48
N THR A 45 13.06 -17.40 1.68
CA THR A 45 13.24 -16.09 2.30
C THR A 45 14.70 -15.76 2.55
N ILE A 46 15.07 -14.53 2.24
CA ILE A 46 16.38 -13.98 2.51
C ILE A 46 16.34 -13.31 3.88
N ASP A 47 16.81 -14.03 4.89
CA ASP A 47 16.76 -13.57 6.28
C ASP A 47 18.04 -12.84 6.71
N SER A 48 19.16 -13.06 6.02
CA SER A 48 20.47 -12.55 6.40
C SER A 48 20.96 -11.44 5.48
N TRP A 49 20.66 -10.20 5.85
CA TRP A 49 21.07 -8.99 5.12
C TRP A 49 22.36 -8.35 5.62
N GLU A 50 23.08 -9.01 6.54
CA GLU A 50 24.26 -8.44 7.25
C GLU A 50 24.00 -7.06 7.88
N GLY A 51 22.76 -6.85 8.33
CA GLY A 51 22.23 -5.60 8.90
C GLY A 51 20.94 -5.16 8.21
N HIS A 52 20.31 -4.11 8.73
CA HIS A 52 19.04 -3.59 8.15
C HIS A 52 19.28 -2.68 6.93
N LEU A 53 20.40 -1.94 6.89
CA LEU A 53 20.68 -0.97 5.82
C LEU A 53 20.82 -1.60 4.42
N PRO A 54 21.46 -2.77 4.23
CA PRO A 54 21.53 -3.39 2.89
C PRO A 54 20.16 -3.73 2.33
N ARG A 55 19.25 -4.22 3.18
CA ARG A 55 17.85 -4.47 2.80
C ARG A 55 17.13 -3.19 2.40
N LEU A 56 17.26 -2.13 3.21
CA LEU A 56 16.63 -0.85 2.88
C LEU A 56 17.22 -0.22 1.61
N LEU A 57 18.52 -0.38 1.35
CA LEU A 57 19.16 0.08 0.11
C LEU A 57 18.58 -0.63 -1.11
N PHE A 58 18.29 -1.92 -1.00
CA PHE A 58 17.62 -2.68 -2.06
C PHE A 58 16.23 -2.11 -2.38
N PHE A 59 15.37 -1.97 -1.36
CA PHE A 59 14.05 -1.37 -1.54
C PHE A 59 14.11 0.07 -2.06
N PHE A 60 15.08 0.87 -1.59
CA PHE A 60 15.26 2.24 -2.07
C PHE A 60 15.62 2.29 -3.57
N ALA A 61 16.46 1.38 -4.04
CA ALA A 61 16.80 1.25 -5.46
C ALA A 61 15.63 0.70 -6.31
N LEU A 62 14.73 -0.08 -5.74
CA LEU A 62 13.50 -0.51 -6.42
C LEU A 62 12.50 0.64 -6.60
N GLU A 63 12.41 1.53 -5.61
CA GLU A 63 11.52 2.70 -5.65
C GLU A 63 12.02 3.83 -6.55
N LYS A 64 13.33 3.87 -6.81
CA LYS A 64 13.96 4.89 -7.65
C LYS A 64 14.65 4.22 -8.83
N PRO A 65 14.06 4.28 -10.04
CA PRO A 65 14.63 3.64 -11.23
C PRO A 65 16.08 4.02 -11.50
N VAL A 66 16.46 5.26 -11.18
CA VAL A 66 17.81 5.79 -11.30
C VAL A 66 18.06 6.72 -10.10
N VAL A 67 19.17 6.54 -9.39
CA VAL A 67 19.51 7.37 -8.23
C VAL A 67 21.01 7.64 -8.11
N THR A 68 21.40 8.84 -7.73
CA THR A 68 22.82 9.17 -7.54
C THR A 68 23.34 8.68 -6.20
N ARG A 69 24.66 8.49 -6.09
CA ARG A 69 25.32 8.20 -4.80
C ARG A 69 24.99 9.26 -3.75
N SER A 70 24.97 10.54 -4.14
CA SER A 70 24.70 11.66 -3.25
C SER A 70 23.29 11.58 -2.64
N GLU A 71 22.30 11.22 -3.46
CA GLU A 71 20.93 11.01 -2.98
C GLU A 71 20.82 9.82 -2.04
N ILE A 72 21.49 8.70 -2.34
CA ILE A 72 21.56 7.55 -1.43
C ILE A 72 22.18 7.98 -0.10
N CYS A 73 23.35 8.64 -0.14
CA CYS A 73 24.03 9.09 1.08
C CYS A 73 23.16 10.04 1.91
N ARG A 74 22.47 11.00 1.27
CA ARG A 74 21.56 11.92 1.96
C ARG A 74 20.36 11.21 2.58
N ALA A 75 19.84 10.18 1.92
CA ALA A 75 18.68 9.45 2.42
C ALA A 75 19.02 8.53 3.61
N PHE A 76 20.21 7.92 3.62
CA PHE A 76 20.59 6.91 4.62
C PHE A 76 21.48 7.46 5.75
N TRP A 77 22.32 8.46 5.45
CA TRP A 77 23.30 9.01 6.38
C TRP A 77 23.36 10.54 6.28
N PRO A 78 22.26 11.26 6.58
CA PRO A 78 22.19 12.72 6.44
C PRO A 78 23.16 13.47 7.35
N ASP A 79 23.56 12.85 8.47
CA ASP A 79 24.38 13.48 9.51
C ASP A 79 25.89 13.23 9.35
N LEU A 80 26.30 12.41 8.37
CA LEU A 80 27.71 12.13 8.10
C LEU A 80 28.29 13.15 7.11
N ASP A 81 29.60 13.39 7.20
CA ASP A 81 30.31 14.09 6.13
C ASP A 81 30.31 13.25 4.83
N VAL A 82 30.62 13.90 3.71
CA VAL A 82 30.53 13.30 2.38
C VAL A 82 31.40 12.04 2.26
N ASP A 83 32.64 12.09 2.74
CA ASP A 83 33.60 11.00 2.59
C ASP A 83 33.22 9.80 3.47
N GLN A 84 32.76 10.06 4.70
CA GLN A 84 32.24 9.05 5.61
C GLN A 84 30.99 8.37 5.03
N ALA A 85 30.02 9.16 4.55
CA ALA A 85 28.79 8.61 3.95
C ALA A 85 29.11 7.72 2.74
N VAL A 86 30.05 8.14 1.89
CA VAL A 86 30.50 7.34 0.73
C VAL A 86 31.17 6.04 1.17
N ASN A 87 32.01 6.06 2.20
CA ASN A 87 32.63 4.84 2.73
C ASN A 87 31.59 3.86 3.29
N VAL A 88 30.63 4.34 4.09
CA VAL A 88 29.55 3.51 4.63
C VAL A 88 28.63 3.00 3.53
N PHE A 89 28.37 3.79 2.49
CA PHE A 89 27.65 3.36 1.29
C PHE A 89 28.32 2.17 0.63
N HIS A 90 29.63 2.23 0.36
CA HIS A 90 30.34 1.12 -0.29
C HIS A 90 30.34 -0.16 0.54
N VAL A 91 30.46 -0.06 1.87
CA VAL A 91 30.30 -1.21 2.77
C VAL A 91 28.89 -1.78 2.68
N THR A 92 27.86 -0.93 2.70
CA THR A 92 26.44 -1.34 2.63
C THR A 92 26.13 -2.00 1.30
N LYS A 93 26.62 -1.45 0.17
CA LYS A 93 26.48 -2.04 -1.17
C LYS A 93 27.12 -3.44 -1.24
N ARG A 94 28.33 -3.60 -0.69
CA ARG A 94 29.00 -4.91 -0.64
C ARG A 94 28.21 -5.94 0.17
N ARG A 95 27.64 -5.53 1.31
CA ARG A 95 26.80 -6.41 2.14
C ARG A 95 25.49 -6.79 1.43
N LEU A 96 24.90 -5.86 0.69
CA LEU A 96 23.74 -6.12 -0.17
C LEU A 96 24.05 -7.21 -1.19
N HIS A 97 25.16 -7.07 -1.93
CA HIS A 97 25.60 -8.08 -2.90
C HIS A 97 25.82 -9.45 -2.26
N LYS A 98 26.42 -9.49 -1.07
CA LYS A 98 26.64 -10.74 -0.33
C LYS A 98 25.35 -11.39 0.19
N ALA A 99 24.38 -10.59 0.62
CA ALA A 99 23.12 -11.07 1.19
C ALA A 99 22.28 -11.88 0.20
N LEU A 100 22.24 -11.44 -1.06
CA LEU A 100 21.46 -12.13 -2.09
C LEU A 100 22.21 -13.28 -2.78
N GLN A 101 23.49 -13.52 -2.41
CA GLN A 101 24.33 -14.62 -2.89
C GLN A 101 24.35 -14.81 -4.42
N PHE A 102 24.13 -13.72 -5.16
CA PHE A 102 24.17 -13.76 -6.60
C PHE A 102 25.61 -13.81 -7.09
N ASP A 103 25.84 -14.57 -8.16
CA ASP A 103 27.02 -14.41 -9.02
C ASP A 103 26.94 -13.13 -9.87
N MET A 104 25.97 -12.24 -9.58
CA MET A 104 25.70 -11.00 -10.29
C MET A 104 25.53 -9.81 -9.33
N ASP A 105 26.02 -8.65 -9.75
CA ASP A 105 25.81 -7.39 -9.03
C ASP A 105 24.32 -7.01 -9.01
N ILE A 106 23.78 -6.67 -7.84
CA ILE A 106 22.37 -6.26 -7.71
C ILE A 106 22.17 -4.81 -8.14
N LEU A 107 23.16 -3.98 -7.83
CA LEU A 107 23.13 -2.54 -8.01
C LEU A 107 24.27 -2.15 -8.94
N MET A 108 23.89 -1.89 -10.19
CA MET A 108 24.79 -1.44 -11.24
C MET A 108 25.10 0.04 -11.04
N HIS A 109 26.24 0.47 -11.58
CA HIS A 109 26.66 1.86 -11.56
C HIS A 109 27.09 2.28 -12.96
N ASP A 110 26.42 3.27 -13.52
CA ASP A 110 26.75 3.85 -14.82
C ASP A 110 26.51 5.37 -14.78
N ASP A 111 27.43 6.13 -15.38
CA ASP A 111 27.41 7.60 -15.46
C ASP A 111 27.03 8.34 -14.14
N GLY A 112 27.50 7.85 -12.98
CA GLY A 112 27.23 8.46 -11.67
C GLY A 112 25.90 8.06 -11.03
N TYR A 113 25.12 7.21 -11.69
CA TYR A 113 23.85 6.70 -11.23
C TYR A 113 23.92 5.24 -10.84
N TYR A 114 23.06 4.87 -9.89
CA TYR A 114 22.81 3.52 -9.44
C TYR A 114 21.40 3.09 -9.83
N TYR A 115 21.28 1.84 -10.25
CA TYR A 115 20.01 1.21 -10.62
C TYR A 115 20.09 -0.30 -10.40
N ILE A 116 18.93 -0.94 -10.25
CA ILE A 116 18.84 -2.39 -10.13
C ILE A 116 19.28 -3.03 -11.44
N ASN A 117 20.11 -4.07 -11.35
CA ASN A 117 20.63 -4.78 -12.51
C ASN A 117 19.47 -5.32 -13.37
N PRO A 118 19.35 -4.89 -14.65
CA PRO A 118 18.28 -5.32 -15.54
C PRO A 118 18.30 -6.82 -15.87
N ALA A 119 19.41 -7.51 -15.62
CA ALA A 119 19.52 -8.96 -15.79
C ALA A 119 18.83 -9.75 -14.66
N LEU A 120 18.41 -9.10 -13.58
CA LEU A 120 17.66 -9.75 -12.51
C LEU A 120 16.20 -9.97 -12.92
N SER A 121 15.77 -11.23 -12.94
CA SER A 121 14.35 -11.58 -13.08
C SER A 121 13.64 -11.33 -11.75
N LEU A 122 12.89 -10.22 -11.69
CA LEU A 122 12.28 -9.69 -10.47
C LEU A 122 10.75 -9.60 -10.61
N ASP A 123 10.04 -10.16 -9.64
CA ASP A 123 8.62 -9.91 -9.42
C ASP A 123 8.41 -9.08 -8.14
N TYR A 124 7.86 -7.88 -8.26
CA TYR A 124 7.68 -6.94 -7.16
C TYR A 124 6.20 -6.59 -6.96
N ASP A 125 5.66 -6.88 -5.77
CA ASP A 125 4.23 -6.68 -5.45
C ASP A 125 3.75 -5.24 -5.64
N VAL A 126 4.59 -4.26 -5.32
CA VAL A 126 4.33 -2.84 -5.53
C VAL A 126 4.21 -2.52 -7.01
N MET A 127 5.04 -3.09 -7.88
CA MET A 127 4.90 -2.90 -9.33
C MET A 127 3.58 -3.48 -9.83
N ARG A 128 3.17 -4.64 -9.32
CA ARG A 128 1.86 -5.24 -9.64
C ARG A 128 0.72 -4.35 -9.16
N PHE A 129 0.79 -3.83 -7.93
CA PHE A 129 -0.19 -2.90 -7.36
C PHE A 129 -0.31 -1.62 -8.19
N VAL A 130 0.80 -0.97 -8.52
CA VAL A 130 0.82 0.25 -9.34
C VAL A 130 0.27 -0.01 -10.73
N SER A 131 0.63 -1.13 -11.36
CA SER A 131 0.12 -1.54 -12.66
C SER A 131 -1.41 -1.75 -12.61
N ALA A 132 -1.92 -2.48 -11.61
CA ALA A 132 -3.35 -2.68 -11.42
C ALA A 132 -4.09 -1.36 -11.18
N LEU A 133 -3.49 -0.43 -10.42
CA LEU A 133 -4.08 0.87 -10.17
C LEU A 133 -4.16 1.72 -11.45
N MET A 134 -3.11 1.71 -12.27
CA MET A 134 -3.14 2.42 -13.57
C MET A 134 -4.18 1.81 -14.51
N ASP A 135 -4.29 0.49 -14.56
CA ASP A 135 -5.29 -0.20 -15.39
C ASP A 135 -6.73 0.12 -14.93
N ALA A 136 -6.98 0.14 -13.62
CA ALA A 136 -8.27 0.51 -13.06
C ALA A 136 -8.65 1.97 -13.38
N ARG A 137 -7.69 2.90 -13.24
CA ARG A 137 -7.87 4.32 -13.60
C ARG A 137 -8.16 4.51 -15.08
N ALA A 138 -7.44 3.81 -15.96
CA ALA A 138 -7.64 3.89 -17.41
C ALA A 138 -9.07 3.51 -17.84
N HIS A 139 -9.72 2.62 -17.08
CA HIS A 139 -11.07 2.14 -17.35
C HIS A 139 -12.11 2.73 -16.37
N ALA A 140 -11.78 3.77 -15.60
CA ALA A 140 -12.64 4.24 -14.51
C ALA A 140 -14.08 4.61 -14.95
N GLN A 141 -14.25 5.09 -16.19
CA GLN A 141 -15.56 5.43 -16.77
C GLN A 141 -16.47 4.21 -17.00
N GLU A 142 -15.88 3.03 -17.23
CA GLU A 142 -16.58 1.76 -17.41
C GLU A 142 -16.98 1.12 -16.08
N LYS A 143 -16.60 1.74 -14.96
CA LYS A 143 -16.89 1.26 -13.60
C LYS A 143 -16.48 -0.21 -13.38
N PRO A 144 -15.22 -0.58 -13.67
CA PRO A 144 -14.76 -1.96 -13.69
C PRO A 144 -14.53 -2.49 -12.27
N PHE A 145 -15.58 -3.04 -11.65
CA PHE A 145 -15.50 -3.58 -10.28
C PHE A 145 -14.28 -4.49 -10.09
N ASP A 146 -14.06 -5.43 -11.01
CA ASP A 146 -12.95 -6.39 -10.96
C ASP A 146 -11.56 -5.74 -10.96
N LYS A 147 -11.38 -4.63 -11.69
CA LYS A 147 -10.07 -3.95 -11.77
C LYS A 147 -9.77 -3.24 -10.45
N TRP A 148 -10.74 -2.54 -9.87
CA TRP A 148 -10.58 -1.90 -8.57
C TRP A 148 -10.44 -2.93 -7.44
N GLN A 149 -11.15 -4.06 -7.51
CA GLN A 149 -11.01 -5.14 -6.56
C GLN A 149 -9.60 -5.74 -6.58
N ARG A 150 -9.02 -5.92 -7.77
CA ARG A 150 -7.64 -6.38 -7.93
C ARG A 150 -6.61 -5.46 -7.23
N VAL A 151 -6.81 -4.14 -7.27
CA VAL A 151 -5.96 -3.19 -6.54
C VAL A 151 -6.05 -3.43 -5.03
N VAL A 152 -7.27 -3.59 -4.52
CA VAL A 152 -7.54 -3.83 -3.11
C VAL A 152 -6.95 -5.16 -2.63
N ASP A 153 -6.97 -6.19 -3.46
CA ASP A 153 -6.43 -7.52 -3.13
C ASP A 153 -4.89 -7.53 -3.11
N MET A 154 -4.24 -6.65 -3.86
CA MET A 154 -2.77 -6.54 -3.89
C MET A 154 -2.21 -5.77 -2.68
N TYR A 155 -3.00 -4.93 -2.03
CA TYR A 155 -2.57 -4.18 -0.86
C TYR A 155 -2.70 -5.03 0.41
N GLN A 156 -1.58 -5.64 0.81
CA GLN A 156 -1.51 -6.52 2.00
C GLN A 156 -1.20 -5.75 3.30
N GLY A 157 -0.80 -4.48 3.20
CA GLY A 157 -0.57 -3.61 4.34
C GLY A 157 0.33 -2.41 4.00
N PRO A 158 0.64 -1.57 5.01
CA PRO A 158 1.48 -0.40 4.81
C PRO A 158 2.88 -0.75 4.29
N TYR A 159 3.35 0.00 3.30
CA TYR A 159 4.68 -0.20 2.72
C TYR A 159 5.79 -0.16 3.76
N LEU A 160 6.64 -1.20 3.76
CA LEU A 160 7.74 -1.45 4.71
C LEU A 160 7.33 -1.12 6.16
N GLN A 161 6.26 -1.76 6.62
CA GLN A 161 5.73 -1.62 7.96
C GLN A 161 6.83 -1.88 9.01
N GLY A 162 6.93 -0.99 10.00
CA GLY A 162 7.95 -1.02 11.04
C GLY A 162 9.17 -0.13 10.75
N HIS A 163 9.22 0.53 9.60
CA HIS A 163 10.23 1.52 9.25
C HIS A 163 9.63 2.94 9.15
N ASP A 164 10.39 3.93 9.60
CA ASP A 164 9.97 5.34 9.67
C ASP A 164 10.90 6.29 8.90
N ASP A 165 11.77 5.75 8.04
CA ASP A 165 12.61 6.57 7.17
C ASP A 165 11.75 7.51 6.30
N PRO A 166 12.11 8.80 6.14
CA PRO A 166 11.28 9.77 5.44
C PRO A 166 10.87 9.36 4.02
N TRP A 167 11.77 8.69 3.29
CA TRP A 167 11.48 8.20 1.94
C TRP A 167 10.44 7.05 1.94
N ILE A 168 10.41 6.21 3.00
CA ILE A 168 9.41 5.16 3.17
C ILE A 168 8.06 5.77 3.50
N LEU A 169 8.04 6.74 4.42
CA LEU A 169 6.81 7.42 4.83
C LEU A 169 6.13 8.11 3.64
N ALA A 170 6.90 8.76 2.77
CA ALA A 170 6.38 9.37 1.55
C ALA A 170 5.74 8.32 0.62
N ARG A 171 6.43 7.20 0.34
CA ARG A 171 5.88 6.14 -0.53
C ARG A 171 4.66 5.44 0.08
N ARG A 172 4.66 5.24 1.41
CA ARG A 172 3.51 4.70 2.14
C ARG A 172 2.27 5.59 1.97
N GLN A 173 2.43 6.91 1.97
CA GLN A 173 1.32 7.84 1.71
C GLN A 173 0.78 7.67 0.29
N ASP A 174 1.64 7.55 -0.72
CA ASP A 174 1.23 7.37 -2.12
C ASP A 174 0.43 6.07 -2.32
N TYR A 175 0.92 4.95 -1.78
CA TYR A 175 0.27 3.65 -1.92
C TYR A 175 -1.06 3.59 -1.17
N ARG A 176 -1.10 4.15 0.04
CA ARG A 176 -2.34 4.27 0.82
C ARG A 176 -3.38 5.12 0.09
N ALA A 177 -2.98 6.22 -0.55
CA ALA A 177 -3.88 7.05 -1.32
C ALA A 177 -4.51 6.27 -2.50
N GLY A 178 -3.71 5.50 -3.24
CA GLY A 178 -4.21 4.64 -4.31
C GLY A 178 -5.13 3.52 -3.83
N PHE A 179 -4.85 2.95 -2.66
CA PHE A 179 -5.71 1.94 -2.04
C PHE A 179 -7.07 2.53 -1.62
N ILE A 180 -7.09 3.69 -0.97
CA ILE A 180 -8.31 4.39 -0.57
C ILE A 180 -9.13 4.82 -1.79
N GLU A 181 -8.48 5.28 -2.86
CA GLU A 181 -9.13 5.57 -4.14
C GLU A 181 -9.87 4.35 -4.67
N ALA A 182 -9.23 3.18 -4.68
CA ALA A 182 -9.87 1.94 -5.12
C ALA A 182 -11.09 1.57 -4.28
N LEU A 183 -11.00 1.70 -2.95
CA LEU A 183 -12.14 1.47 -2.05
C LEU A 183 -13.30 2.44 -2.31
N SER A 184 -13.01 3.72 -2.53
CA SER A 184 -14.02 4.72 -2.86
C SER A 184 -14.72 4.41 -4.19
N HIS A 185 -13.98 3.98 -5.21
CA HIS A 185 -14.58 3.56 -6.48
C HIS A 185 -15.45 2.30 -6.32
N LEU A 186 -15.00 1.31 -5.56
CA LEU A 186 -15.80 0.12 -5.26
C LEU A 186 -17.08 0.48 -4.49
N ALA A 187 -17.00 1.41 -3.53
CA ALA A 187 -18.16 1.91 -2.82
C ALA A 187 -19.17 2.57 -3.77
N GLN A 188 -18.72 3.45 -4.66
CA GLN A 188 -19.57 4.11 -5.64
C GLN A 188 -20.27 3.11 -6.57
N ILE A 189 -19.53 2.11 -7.09
CA ILE A 189 -20.08 1.06 -7.94
C ILE A 189 -21.19 0.28 -7.19
N ARG A 190 -20.99 -0.01 -5.91
CA ARG A 190 -22.00 -0.71 -5.09
C ARG A 190 -23.21 0.15 -4.78
N LEU A 191 -23.05 1.45 -4.55
CA LEU A 191 -24.18 2.37 -4.35
C LEU A 191 -25.07 2.43 -5.60
N GLU A 192 -24.47 2.54 -6.78
CA GLU A 192 -25.22 2.58 -8.05
C GLU A 192 -25.91 1.25 -8.39
N ALA A 193 -25.40 0.14 -7.85
CA ALA A 193 -25.99 -1.18 -7.96
C ALA A 193 -27.04 -1.48 -6.86
N ASP A 194 -27.47 -0.46 -6.10
CA ASP A 194 -28.41 -0.58 -4.97
C ASP A 194 -27.95 -1.56 -3.89
N ARG A 195 -26.63 -1.59 -3.62
CA ARG A 195 -25.98 -2.39 -2.57
C ARG A 195 -25.29 -1.51 -1.52
N PRO A 196 -26.03 -0.67 -0.79
CA PRO A 196 -25.47 0.29 0.18
C PRO A 196 -24.68 -0.35 1.32
N GLU A 197 -25.06 -1.53 1.81
CA GLU A 197 -24.30 -2.23 2.86
C GLU A 197 -22.88 -2.64 2.39
N HIS A 198 -22.72 -3.03 1.12
CA HIS A 198 -21.40 -3.37 0.58
C HIS A 198 -20.55 -2.12 0.41
N ALA A 199 -21.15 -1.00 -0.01
CA ALA A 199 -20.47 0.28 -0.10
C ALA A 199 -19.97 0.76 1.27
N LEU A 200 -20.81 0.61 2.30
CA LEU A 200 -20.44 0.94 3.68
C LEU A 200 -19.21 0.16 4.14
N GLY A 201 -19.13 -1.14 3.82
CA GLY A 201 -17.95 -1.97 4.10
C GLY A 201 -16.66 -1.43 3.48
N PHE A 202 -16.69 -1.00 2.21
CA PHE A 202 -15.53 -0.42 1.55
C PHE A 202 -15.10 0.93 2.16
N LEU A 203 -16.07 1.81 2.46
CA LEU A 203 -15.79 3.10 3.09
C LEU A 203 -15.22 2.94 4.49
N LEU A 204 -15.76 2.02 5.30
CA LEU A 204 -15.25 1.73 6.64
C LEU A 204 -13.80 1.25 6.58
N ARG A 205 -13.47 0.33 5.65
CA ARG A 205 -12.10 -0.13 5.43
C ARG A 205 -11.16 1.00 5.01
N GLY A 206 -11.63 1.95 4.20
CA GLY A 206 -10.84 3.13 3.80
C GLY A 206 -10.58 4.08 4.97
N ALA A 207 -11.60 4.28 5.82
CA ALA A 207 -11.51 5.09 7.04
C ALA A 207 -10.59 4.47 8.10
N GLU A 208 -10.41 3.14 8.11
CA GLU A 208 -9.45 2.47 8.98
C GLU A 208 -7.99 2.70 8.53
N GLU A 209 -7.74 2.80 7.22
CA GLU A 209 -6.39 3.09 6.69
C GLU A 209 -5.99 4.57 6.86
N ASP A 210 -6.94 5.50 6.69
CA ASP A 210 -6.71 6.92 6.93
C ASP A 210 -7.84 7.56 7.73
N ASP A 211 -7.67 7.48 9.05
CA ASP A 211 -8.54 8.04 10.09
C ASP A 211 -8.81 9.55 9.99
N PHE A 212 -8.12 10.28 9.12
CA PHE A 212 -8.26 11.72 8.96
C PHE A 212 -8.93 12.12 7.64
N ARG A 213 -9.37 11.16 6.83
CA ARG A 213 -10.13 11.40 5.60
C ARG A 213 -11.59 11.70 5.94
N GLU A 214 -11.84 12.97 6.28
CA GLU A 214 -13.18 13.46 6.63
C GLU A 214 -14.23 13.20 5.54
N ASP A 215 -13.85 13.20 4.27
CA ASP A 215 -14.72 12.87 3.14
C ASP A 215 -15.26 11.43 3.20
N LEU A 216 -14.46 10.47 3.68
CA LEU A 216 -14.91 9.09 3.89
C LEU A 216 -15.87 9.03 5.08
N HIS A 217 -15.54 9.72 6.18
CA HIS A 217 -16.38 9.74 7.37
C HIS A 217 -17.75 10.38 7.11
N GLN A 218 -17.81 11.44 6.32
CA GLN A 218 -19.06 12.08 5.90
C GLN A 218 -19.94 11.10 5.12
N GLN A 219 -19.37 10.39 4.14
CA GLN A 219 -20.10 9.38 3.36
C GLN A 219 -20.61 8.24 4.24
N ILE A 220 -19.82 7.76 5.20
CA ILE A 220 -20.24 6.72 6.14
C ILE A 220 -21.44 7.18 6.97
N ILE A 221 -21.40 8.40 7.51
CA ILE A 221 -22.48 8.97 8.31
C ILE A 221 -23.76 9.11 7.48
N GLN A 222 -23.65 9.61 6.24
CA GLN A 222 -24.78 9.73 5.31
C GLN A 222 -25.37 8.37 4.95
N LEU A 223 -24.52 7.37 4.72
CA LEU A 223 -24.96 6.03 4.34
C LEU A 223 -25.69 5.31 5.48
N TYR A 224 -25.26 5.50 6.73
CA TYR A 224 -26.03 5.02 7.88
C TYR A 224 -27.43 5.64 7.96
N ASP A 225 -27.60 6.93 7.65
CA ASP A 225 -28.94 7.56 7.62
C ASP A 225 -29.80 7.01 6.47
N GLN A 226 -29.23 6.85 5.28
CA GLN A 226 -29.92 6.26 4.12
C GLN A 226 -30.43 4.85 4.40
N LEU A 227 -29.69 4.08 5.21
CA LEU A 227 -30.07 2.75 5.67
C LEU A 227 -31.07 2.76 6.85
N GLY A 228 -31.51 3.92 7.32
CA GLY A 228 -32.40 4.07 8.48
C GLY A 228 -31.70 3.81 9.83
N ARG A 229 -30.37 3.72 9.85
CA ARG A 229 -29.53 3.35 11.00
C ARG A 229 -29.01 4.60 11.72
N ARG A 230 -29.90 5.54 12.04
CA ARG A 230 -29.54 6.85 12.64
C ARG A 230 -28.79 6.76 13.97
N SER A 231 -29.11 5.77 14.80
CA SER A 231 -28.39 5.53 16.06
C SER A 231 -26.91 5.18 15.80
N GLU A 232 -26.63 4.47 14.71
CA GLU A 232 -25.27 4.11 14.31
C GLU A 232 -24.51 5.29 13.69
N ALA A 233 -25.19 6.11 12.88
CA ALA A 233 -24.65 7.38 12.41
C ALA A 233 -24.18 8.26 13.59
N ALA A 234 -25.02 8.38 14.62
CA ALA A 234 -24.69 9.14 15.84
C ALA A 234 -23.54 8.52 16.63
N ALA A 235 -23.57 7.20 16.86
CA ALA A 235 -22.51 6.51 17.55
C ALA A 235 -21.16 6.63 16.81
N TYR A 236 -21.17 6.52 15.48
CA TYR A 236 -19.99 6.67 14.64
C TYR A 236 -19.39 8.08 14.75
N TYR A 237 -20.23 9.11 14.58
CA TYR A 237 -19.80 10.50 14.69
C TYR A 237 -19.21 10.84 16.07
N GLN A 238 -19.81 10.36 17.17
CA GLN A 238 -19.26 10.59 18.52
C GLN A 238 -17.89 9.93 18.73
N ARG A 239 -17.68 8.73 18.15
CA ARG A 239 -16.36 8.08 18.16
C ARG A 239 -15.34 8.88 17.34
N LEU A 240 -15.74 9.39 16.18
CA LEU A 240 -14.91 10.24 15.32
C LEU A 240 -14.46 11.51 16.02
N VAL A 241 -15.39 12.26 16.63
CA VAL A 241 -15.08 13.48 17.40
C VAL A 241 -14.10 13.17 18.53
N THR A 242 -14.31 12.05 19.23
CA THR A 242 -13.41 11.61 20.31
C THR A 242 -12.00 11.30 19.78
N ARG A 243 -11.91 10.66 18.61
CA ARG A 243 -10.63 10.32 17.96
C ARG A 243 -9.85 11.57 17.56
N PHE A 244 -10.49 12.54 16.90
CA PHE A 244 -9.86 13.80 16.51
C PHE A 244 -9.37 14.60 17.73
N LYS A 245 -10.20 14.70 18.78
CA LYS A 245 -9.82 15.34 20.04
C LYS A 245 -8.58 14.71 20.68
N LYS A 246 -8.49 13.37 20.71
CA LYS A 246 -7.30 12.65 21.24
C LYS A 246 -6.01 12.99 20.48
N ARG A 247 -6.13 13.26 19.17
CA ARG A 247 -5.02 13.68 18.30
C ARG A 247 -4.75 15.19 18.34
N LYS A 248 -5.48 15.95 19.18
CA LYS A 248 -5.45 17.42 19.27
C LYS A 248 -5.79 18.10 17.94
N MET A 249 -6.66 17.48 17.16
CA MET A 249 -7.17 18.00 15.89
C MET A 249 -8.64 18.41 16.04
N ALA A 250 -9.08 19.39 15.25
CA ALA A 250 -10.48 19.76 15.12
C ALA A 250 -11.08 18.99 13.94
N LEU A 251 -12.32 18.53 14.11
CA LEU A 251 -13.10 17.98 13.01
C LEU A 251 -13.67 19.14 12.19
N GLY A 252 -13.69 19.03 10.87
CA GLY A 252 -14.13 20.09 9.98
C GLY A 252 -15.63 20.41 10.12
N ASP A 253 -15.97 21.69 9.89
CA ASP A 253 -17.34 22.20 9.97
C ASP A 253 -18.30 21.48 9.00
N ALA A 254 -17.80 21.03 7.85
CA ALA A 254 -18.58 20.25 6.88
C ALA A 254 -19.06 18.92 7.48
N THR A 255 -18.18 18.21 8.19
CA THR A 255 -18.52 16.94 8.85
C THR A 255 -19.52 17.16 9.99
N HIS A 256 -19.38 18.27 10.72
CA HIS A 256 -20.36 18.69 11.72
C HIS A 256 -21.73 18.98 11.08
N ALA A 257 -21.76 19.71 9.97
CA ALA A 257 -23.00 20.07 9.27
C ALA A 257 -23.77 18.83 8.76
N VAL A 258 -23.08 17.86 8.15
CA VAL A 258 -23.68 16.59 7.70
C VAL A 258 -24.37 15.87 8.85
N TYR A 259 -23.70 15.76 10.01
CA TYR A 259 -24.29 15.12 11.18
C TYR A 259 -25.53 15.87 11.70
N GLN A 260 -25.47 17.20 11.79
CA GLN A 260 -26.59 18.01 12.27
C GLN A 260 -27.80 17.93 11.33
N GLU A 261 -27.58 17.94 10.02
CA GLU A 261 -28.66 17.80 9.03
C GLU A 261 -29.42 16.49 9.24
N ILE A 262 -28.71 15.39 9.44
CA ILE A 262 -29.31 14.06 9.64
C ILE A 262 -30.09 14.00 10.95
N MET A 263 -29.56 14.56 12.05
CA MET A 263 -30.22 14.50 13.35
C MET A 263 -31.46 15.40 13.46
N ASN A 264 -31.59 16.39 12.57
CA ASN A 264 -32.70 17.35 12.56
C ASN A 264 -33.85 16.98 11.61
N ARG A 265 -33.72 15.89 10.84
CA ARG A 265 -34.77 15.36 9.93
C ARG A 265 -35.74 14.45 10.68
#